data_AF-U3U4H4-F1
#
_entry.id   AF-U3U4H4-F1
#
_cell.length_a   1.000
_cell.length_b   1.000
_cell.length_c   1.000
_cell.angle_alpha   90.00
_cell.angle_beta   90.00
_cell.angle_gamma   90.00
#
_symmetry.space_group_name_H-M   'P 1'
#
loop_
_entity.id
_entity.type
_entity.pdbx_description
1 polymer ?
#
loop_
_entity_poly.entity_id
_entity_poly.type
_entity_poly.pdbx_seq_one_letter_code
_entity_poly.pdbx_strand_id
1 'polypeptide(L)'
;MGVAHVIEKRSDNHVRLDTDYIPPMLTLNASRPLQSMLNDLHGLIQQRGQQLSQRTPGTGRFNSADVVDFMLLTLLNRQLGLHAHLQHLPLLHPETLYSHWLQLAAELSSWMPARTPDTLPLYDHDDLYSCFARLTLLLRQGLLQVMEESAIQLPLTQRSHGLNVATVPESSMVREFGFVLAVKTSVPTEALKTHFPAQMKVAPVTKIRDLVQLQLPGLALKAMPGAPPQIPWHAGYSYFELDKNSELWQEMERSGAFALNLAGEFPGLNMEFWAIRSQSE
;
A
#
# COMPACT_ATOMS: atom_id res chain seq x y z
N MET A 1 -35.78 -22.84 -15.89
CA MET A 1 -34.34 -22.77 -15.55
C MET A 1 -33.57 -22.64 -16.85
N GLY A 2 -32.69 -21.65 -16.94
CA GLY A 2 -31.73 -21.58 -18.03
C GLY A 2 -30.73 -22.74 -17.93
N VAL A 3 -30.14 -23.13 -19.06
CA VAL A 3 -29.21 -24.29 -19.14
C VAL A 3 -27.93 -23.92 -19.88
N ALA A 4 -28.06 -23.18 -20.99
CA ALA A 4 -26.94 -22.67 -21.75
C ALA A 4 -27.38 -21.41 -22.51
N HIS A 5 -26.40 -20.57 -22.86
CA HIS A 5 -26.58 -19.43 -23.74
C HIS A 5 -25.83 -19.68 -25.05
N VAL A 6 -26.51 -19.53 -26.18
CA VAL A 6 -25.94 -19.75 -27.52
C VAL A 6 -25.46 -18.41 -28.07
N ILE A 7 -24.16 -18.30 -28.37
CA ILE A 7 -23.60 -17.07 -28.97
C ILE A 7 -23.78 -17.07 -30.48
N GLU A 8 -23.42 -18.18 -31.13
CA GLU A 8 -23.50 -18.31 -32.59
C GLU A 8 -23.83 -19.73 -33.02
N LYS A 9 -24.56 -19.84 -34.13
CA LYS A 9 -24.64 -21.07 -34.92
C LYS A 9 -23.88 -20.85 -36.22
N ARG A 10 -22.85 -21.65 -36.47
CA ARG A 10 -22.02 -21.58 -37.67
C ARG A 10 -22.70 -22.29 -38.85
N SER A 11 -22.22 -21.97 -40.06
CA SER A 11 -22.74 -22.54 -41.32
C SER A 11 -22.51 -24.05 -41.46
N ASP A 12 -21.53 -24.60 -40.75
CA ASP A 12 -21.23 -26.03 -40.62
C ASP A 12 -22.11 -26.75 -39.56
N ASN A 13 -23.14 -26.06 -39.05
CA ASN A 13 -24.02 -26.49 -37.96
C ASN A 13 -23.36 -26.64 -36.57
N HIS A 14 -22.11 -26.21 -36.38
CA HIS A 14 -21.55 -26.11 -35.03
C HIS A 14 -22.18 -24.94 -34.26
N VAL A 15 -22.49 -25.19 -32.99
CA VAL A 15 -23.03 -24.18 -32.06
C VAL A 15 -21.94 -23.78 -31.07
N ARG A 16 -21.67 -22.48 -30.97
CA ARG A 16 -20.78 -21.94 -29.95
C ARG A 16 -21.61 -21.45 -28.77
N LEU A 17 -21.39 -22.08 -27.62
CA LEU A 17 -22.00 -21.67 -26.36
C LEU A 17 -21.16 -20.59 -25.69
N ASP A 18 -21.84 -19.78 -24.89
CA ASP A 18 -21.23 -18.89 -23.94
C ASP A 18 -20.65 -19.68 -22.77
N THR A 19 -19.33 -19.67 -22.63
CA THR A 19 -18.62 -20.36 -21.54
C THR A 19 -18.75 -19.65 -20.20
N ASP A 20 -19.11 -18.38 -20.24
CA ASP A 20 -19.23 -17.52 -19.08
C ASP A 20 -20.65 -17.54 -18.52
N TYR A 21 -21.63 -18.01 -19.30
CA TYR A 21 -22.99 -18.17 -18.80
C TYR A 21 -23.05 -19.16 -17.64
N ILE A 22 -23.64 -18.72 -16.53
CA ILE A 22 -23.89 -19.53 -15.33
C ILE A 22 -25.41 -19.60 -15.14
N PRO A 23 -26.04 -20.77 -15.33
CA PRO A 23 -27.47 -20.93 -15.04
C PRO A 23 -27.74 -20.85 -13.53
N PRO A 24 -29.01 -20.73 -13.08
CA PRO A 24 -29.36 -20.86 -11.66
C PRO A 24 -28.84 -22.19 -11.09
N MET A 25 -28.01 -22.13 -10.04
CA MET A 25 -27.32 -23.30 -9.49
C MET A 25 -27.71 -23.53 -8.03
N LEU A 26 -28.08 -24.78 -7.69
CA LEU A 26 -28.22 -25.21 -6.30
C LEU A 26 -26.87 -25.57 -5.65
N THR A 27 -25.87 -25.91 -6.46
CA THR A 27 -24.52 -26.22 -6.00
C THR A 27 -23.48 -25.57 -6.90
N LEU A 28 -22.54 -24.87 -6.27
CA LEU A 28 -21.41 -24.22 -6.91
C LEU A 28 -20.49 -25.24 -7.59
N ASN A 29 -20.37 -26.44 -7.04
CA ASN A 29 -19.47 -27.50 -7.50
C ASN A 29 -19.85 -28.06 -8.89
N ALA A 30 -21.04 -27.72 -9.41
CA ALA A 30 -21.45 -28.06 -10.77
C ALA A 30 -21.13 -26.96 -11.80
N SER A 31 -20.69 -25.77 -11.35
CA SER A 31 -20.31 -24.65 -12.22
C SER A 31 -18.79 -24.45 -12.23
N ARG A 32 -18.17 -24.62 -13.40
CA ARG A 32 -16.72 -24.39 -13.58
C ARG A 32 -16.33 -22.91 -13.41
N PRO A 33 -17.07 -21.92 -13.95
CA PRO A 33 -16.73 -20.51 -13.73
C PRO A 33 -16.73 -20.12 -12.25
N LEU A 34 -17.74 -20.54 -11.47
CA LEU A 34 -17.77 -20.22 -10.04
C LEU A 34 -16.62 -20.88 -9.26
N GLN A 35 -16.26 -22.12 -9.59
CA GLN A 35 -15.09 -22.78 -9.00
C GLN A 35 -13.79 -22.06 -9.33
N SER A 36 -13.64 -21.58 -10.57
CA SER A 36 -12.48 -20.80 -10.97
C SER A 36 -12.40 -19.51 -10.15
N MET A 37 -13.51 -18.77 -10.03
CA MET A 37 -13.56 -17.55 -9.20
C MET A 37 -13.19 -17.82 -7.74
N LEU A 38 -13.68 -18.94 -7.17
CA LEU A 38 -13.37 -19.34 -5.79
C LEU A 38 -11.89 -19.66 -5.60
N ASN A 39 -11.31 -20.43 -6.52
CA ASN A 39 -9.90 -20.83 -6.46
C ASN A 39 -8.97 -19.64 -6.69
N ASP A 40 -9.30 -18.76 -7.64
CA ASP A 40 -8.54 -17.55 -7.91
C ASP A 40 -8.50 -16.62 -6.69
N LEU A 41 -9.65 -16.38 -6.05
CA LEU A 41 -9.69 -15.56 -4.84
C LEU A 41 -8.98 -16.22 -3.66
N HIS A 42 -9.09 -17.54 -3.50
CA HIS A 42 -8.32 -18.25 -2.48
C HIS A 42 -6.82 -18.05 -2.68
N GLY A 43 -6.32 -18.25 -3.90
CA GLY A 43 -4.91 -18.05 -4.23
C GLY A 43 -4.45 -16.60 -3.99
N LEU A 44 -5.28 -15.62 -4.36
CA LEU A 44 -4.98 -14.21 -4.11
C LEU A 44 -4.92 -13.89 -2.61
N ILE A 45 -5.88 -14.34 -1.81
CA ILE A 45 -5.88 -14.15 -0.35
C ILE A 45 -4.63 -14.79 0.26
N GLN A 46 -4.25 -15.99 -0.18
CA GLN A 46 -3.07 -16.70 0.31
C GLN A 46 -1.78 -15.93 0.00
N GLN A 47 -1.62 -15.48 -1.25
CA GLN A 47 -0.47 -14.68 -1.66
C GLN A 47 -0.37 -13.39 -0.84
N ARG A 48 -1.50 -12.69 -0.65
CA ARG A 48 -1.55 -11.45 0.12
C ARG A 48 -1.26 -11.65 1.60
N GLY A 49 -1.81 -12.70 2.20
CA GLY A 49 -1.50 -13.09 3.58
C GLY A 49 -0.02 -13.38 3.80
N GLN A 50 0.62 -14.10 2.87
CA GLN A 50 2.07 -14.35 2.94
C GLN A 50 2.90 -13.08 2.88
N GLN A 51 2.58 -12.15 1.96
CA GLN A 51 3.30 -10.89 1.86
C GLN A 51 3.17 -10.03 3.13
N LEU A 52 1.97 -9.92 3.70
CA LEU A 52 1.75 -9.19 4.95
C LEU A 52 2.50 -9.82 6.13
N SER A 53 2.50 -11.16 6.22
CA SER A 53 3.21 -11.87 7.29
C SER A 53 4.72 -11.62 7.30
N GLN A 54 5.33 -11.33 6.16
CA GLN A 54 6.76 -10.99 6.05
C GLN A 54 7.05 -9.54 6.48
N ARG A 55 6.06 -8.66 6.37
CA ARG A 55 6.16 -7.23 6.73
C ARG A 55 5.85 -6.97 8.19
N THR A 56 4.90 -7.71 8.76
CA THR A 56 4.53 -7.52 10.17
C THR A 56 5.68 -7.98 11.07
N PRO A 57 6.26 -7.10 11.91
CA PRO A 57 7.34 -7.49 12.80
C PRO A 57 6.87 -8.59 13.77
N GLY A 58 7.74 -9.58 14.00
CA GLY A 58 7.52 -10.58 15.06
C GLY A 58 7.45 -9.93 16.44
N THR A 59 6.79 -10.62 17.37
CA THR A 59 6.52 -10.24 18.78
C THR A 59 7.37 -9.06 19.29
N GLY A 60 6.77 -7.88 19.39
CA GLY A 60 7.46 -6.64 19.74
C GLY A 60 6.50 -5.47 20.00
N ARG A 61 7.02 -4.25 20.11
CA ARG A 61 6.21 -3.02 20.25
C ARG A 61 5.63 -2.66 18.88
N PHE A 62 4.33 -2.91 18.69
CA PHE A 62 3.60 -2.47 17.50
C PHE A 62 3.52 -0.94 17.44
N ASN A 63 3.87 -0.35 16.30
CA ASN A 63 3.46 1.01 15.96
C ASN A 63 2.04 0.99 15.33
N SER A 64 1.47 2.17 15.06
CA SER A 64 0.11 2.28 14.48
C SER A 64 -0.03 1.66 13.09
N ALA A 65 1.00 1.72 12.25
CA ALA A 65 1.00 1.10 10.92
C ALA A 65 1.06 -0.44 11.03
N ASP A 66 1.87 -0.97 11.94
CA ASP A 66 1.95 -2.40 12.21
C ASP A 66 0.60 -2.97 12.67
N VAL A 67 -0.17 -2.19 13.45
CA VAL A 67 -1.53 -2.58 13.87
C VAL A 67 -2.48 -2.69 12.69
N VAL A 68 -2.41 -1.77 11.72
CA VAL A 68 -3.26 -1.79 10.53
C VAL A 68 -2.95 -3.01 9.65
N ASP A 69 -1.65 -3.28 9.42
CA ASP A 69 -1.21 -4.44 8.65
C ASP A 69 -1.58 -5.75 9.37
N PHE A 70 -1.46 -5.79 10.71
CA PHE A 70 -1.86 -6.95 11.52
C PHE A 70 -3.38 -7.19 11.50
N MET A 71 -4.20 -6.14 11.56
CA MET A 71 -5.66 -6.27 11.45
C MET A 71 -6.08 -6.86 10.11
N LEU A 72 -5.44 -6.41 9.02
CA LEU A 72 -5.67 -6.97 7.71
C LEU A 72 -5.19 -8.42 7.61
N LEU A 73 -4.00 -8.73 8.12
CA LEU A 73 -3.50 -10.10 8.15
C LEU A 73 -4.46 -11.03 8.91
N THR A 74 -5.01 -10.56 10.04
CA THR A 74 -6.02 -11.29 10.80
C THR A 74 -7.30 -11.53 10.00
N LEU A 75 -7.77 -10.50 9.27
CA LEU A 75 -8.90 -10.63 8.34
C LEU A 75 -8.62 -11.70 7.26
N LEU A 76 -7.47 -11.63 6.59
CA LEU A 76 -7.12 -12.59 5.54
C LEU A 76 -6.99 -14.02 6.09
N ASN A 77 -6.37 -14.21 7.26
CA ASN A 77 -6.26 -15.51 7.91
C ASN A 77 -7.64 -16.11 8.22
N ARG A 78 -8.60 -15.30 8.68
CA ARG A 78 -9.98 -15.73 8.88
C ARG A 78 -10.61 -16.21 7.57
N GLN A 79 -10.41 -15.46 6.48
CA GLN A 79 -10.95 -15.83 5.17
C GLN A 79 -10.29 -17.08 4.58
N LEU A 80 -9.00 -17.30 4.83
CA LEU A 80 -8.31 -18.54 4.44
C LEU A 80 -8.95 -19.76 5.09
N GLY A 81 -9.24 -19.69 6.40
CA GLY A 81 -9.93 -20.77 7.11
C GLY A 81 -11.33 -21.03 6.55
N LEU A 82 -12.10 -19.98 6.27
CA LEU A 82 -13.41 -20.09 5.64
C LEU A 82 -13.34 -20.71 4.24
N HIS A 83 -12.47 -20.20 3.36
CA HIS A 83 -12.30 -20.73 2.00
C HIS A 83 -11.85 -22.19 2.02
N ALA A 84 -10.92 -22.55 2.90
CA ALA A 84 -10.47 -23.93 3.04
C ALA A 84 -11.64 -24.87 3.40
N HIS A 85 -12.58 -24.44 4.23
CA HIS A 85 -13.80 -25.21 4.50
C HIS A 85 -14.72 -25.27 3.28
N LEU A 86 -15.06 -24.11 2.68
CA LEU A 86 -16.02 -24.01 1.59
C LEU A 86 -15.58 -24.78 0.33
N GLN A 87 -14.29 -24.78 -0.01
CA GLN A 87 -13.74 -25.54 -1.14
C GLN A 87 -13.92 -27.06 -1.02
N HIS A 88 -14.05 -27.57 0.20
CA HIS A 88 -14.20 -29.01 0.46
C HIS A 88 -15.66 -29.43 0.73
N LEU A 89 -16.60 -28.49 0.74
CA LEU A 89 -18.01 -28.84 0.89
C LEU A 89 -18.50 -29.57 -0.38
N PRO A 90 -19.15 -30.75 -0.23
CA PRO A 90 -19.69 -31.47 -1.39
C PRO A 90 -20.90 -30.75 -2.00
N LEU A 91 -21.60 -29.96 -1.19
CA LEU A 91 -22.74 -29.15 -1.60
C LEU A 91 -22.58 -27.74 -1.02
N LEU A 92 -22.36 -26.77 -1.88
CA LEU A 92 -22.26 -25.36 -1.51
C LEU A 92 -23.21 -24.54 -2.37
N HIS A 93 -24.24 -23.95 -1.75
CA HIS A 93 -25.14 -23.06 -2.47
C HIS A 93 -24.42 -21.75 -2.83
N PRO A 94 -24.57 -21.19 -4.06
CA PRO A 94 -23.85 -19.98 -4.45
C PRO A 94 -24.15 -18.77 -3.56
N GLU A 95 -25.40 -18.59 -3.11
CA GLU A 95 -25.78 -17.49 -2.21
C GLU A 95 -24.92 -17.48 -0.92
N THR A 96 -24.61 -18.66 -0.38
CA THR A 96 -23.79 -18.77 0.84
C THR A 96 -22.36 -18.30 0.62
N LEU A 97 -21.78 -18.58 -0.55
CA LEU A 97 -20.47 -18.01 -0.88
C LEU A 97 -20.57 -16.49 -1.10
N TYR A 98 -21.61 -16.07 -1.82
CA TYR A 98 -21.84 -14.66 -2.15
C TYR A 98 -21.96 -13.79 -0.89
N SER A 99 -22.73 -14.22 0.11
CA SER A 99 -22.93 -13.47 1.34
C SER A 99 -21.64 -13.32 2.17
N HIS A 100 -20.78 -14.34 2.20
CA HIS A 100 -19.45 -14.23 2.83
C HIS A 100 -18.52 -13.28 2.06
N TRP A 101 -18.53 -13.35 0.74
CA TRP A 101 -17.74 -12.48 -0.12
C TRP A 101 -18.20 -11.02 -0.06
N LEU A 102 -19.50 -10.78 0.07
CA LEU A 102 -20.06 -9.45 0.24
C LEU A 102 -19.60 -8.81 1.55
N GLN A 103 -19.60 -9.59 2.65
CA GLN A 103 -19.07 -9.15 3.94
C GLN A 103 -17.58 -8.81 3.84
N LEU A 104 -16.78 -9.67 3.20
CA LEU A 104 -15.36 -9.41 2.98
C LEU A 104 -15.12 -8.13 2.16
N ALA A 105 -15.89 -7.91 1.09
CA ALA A 105 -15.77 -6.71 0.27
C ALA A 105 -16.09 -5.43 1.08
N ALA A 106 -17.14 -5.47 1.90
CA ALA A 106 -17.50 -4.35 2.77
C ALA A 106 -16.42 -4.09 3.83
N GLU A 107 -15.86 -5.13 4.46
CA GLU A 107 -14.75 -4.98 5.41
C GLU A 107 -13.51 -4.39 4.75
N LEU A 108 -13.12 -4.90 3.57
CA LEU A 108 -11.95 -4.41 2.82
C LEU A 108 -12.07 -2.93 2.47
N SER A 109 -13.28 -2.39 2.30
CA SER A 109 -13.48 -0.95 2.09
C SER A 109 -12.92 -0.09 3.23
N SER A 110 -12.80 -0.64 4.44
CA SER A 110 -12.22 0.05 5.61
C SER A 110 -10.76 0.45 5.39
N TRP A 111 -10.05 -0.23 4.48
CA TRP A 111 -8.68 0.10 4.10
C TRP A 111 -8.59 0.94 2.82
N MET A 112 -9.70 1.19 2.13
CA MET A 112 -9.76 2.03 0.94
C MET A 112 -9.85 3.51 1.32
N PRO A 113 -9.50 4.46 0.43
CA PRO A 113 -9.58 5.89 0.72
C PRO A 113 -10.97 6.36 1.17
N ALA A 114 -12.04 5.82 0.56
CA ALA A 114 -13.43 6.15 0.90
C ALA A 114 -13.88 5.59 2.27
N ARG A 115 -13.15 4.61 2.83
CA ARG A 115 -13.41 3.92 4.12
C ARG A 115 -14.75 3.21 4.28
N THR A 116 -15.68 3.41 3.35
CA THR A 116 -17.02 2.81 3.31
C THR A 116 -17.36 2.48 1.86
N PRO A 117 -18.18 1.45 1.59
CA PRO A 117 -18.59 1.13 0.23
C PRO A 117 -19.76 2.03 -0.19
N ASP A 118 -19.66 2.68 -1.35
CA ASP A 118 -20.77 3.49 -1.89
C ASP A 118 -21.98 2.62 -2.28
N THR A 119 -21.72 1.56 -3.05
CA THR A 119 -22.73 0.61 -3.49
C THR A 119 -22.18 -0.81 -3.49
N LEU A 120 -22.89 -1.72 -2.84
CA LEU A 120 -22.57 -3.15 -2.84
C LEU A 120 -23.40 -3.90 -3.88
N PRO A 121 -22.81 -4.85 -4.64
CA PRO A 121 -23.54 -5.59 -5.65
C PRO A 121 -24.61 -6.48 -5.02
N LEU A 122 -25.78 -6.56 -5.65
CA LEU A 122 -26.89 -7.41 -5.22
C LEU A 122 -26.74 -8.81 -5.79
N TYR A 123 -27.13 -9.80 -4.98
CA TYR A 123 -27.22 -11.18 -5.43
C TYR A 123 -28.37 -11.34 -6.42
N ASP A 124 -28.10 -11.96 -7.56
CA ASP A 124 -29.11 -12.35 -8.54
C ASP A 124 -28.91 -13.84 -8.85
N HIS A 125 -29.85 -14.67 -8.40
CA HIS A 125 -29.77 -16.13 -8.60
C HIS A 125 -30.00 -16.52 -10.07
N ASP A 126 -30.69 -15.68 -10.83
CA ASP A 126 -30.96 -15.91 -12.25
C ASP A 126 -29.85 -15.37 -13.15
N ASP A 127 -28.98 -14.49 -12.64
CA ASP A 127 -27.77 -13.99 -13.29
C ASP A 127 -26.53 -14.10 -12.38
N LEU A 128 -26.12 -15.34 -12.10
CA LEU A 128 -24.98 -15.64 -11.24
C LEU A 128 -23.66 -15.10 -11.81
N TYR A 129 -23.47 -15.09 -13.13
CA TYR A 129 -22.22 -14.59 -13.71
C TYR A 129 -22.02 -13.11 -13.38
N SER A 130 -23.01 -12.27 -13.71
CA SER A 130 -22.84 -10.82 -13.57
C SER A 130 -22.73 -10.37 -12.11
N CYS A 131 -23.48 -10.99 -11.18
CA CYS A 131 -23.38 -10.61 -9.77
C CYS A 131 -22.03 -11.05 -9.16
N PHE A 132 -21.57 -12.29 -9.44
CA PHE A 132 -20.27 -12.75 -8.95
C PHE A 132 -19.10 -12.01 -9.60
N ALA A 133 -19.18 -11.68 -10.89
CA ALA A 133 -18.13 -10.94 -11.59
C ALA A 133 -17.92 -9.56 -10.96
N ARG A 134 -19.01 -8.83 -10.69
CA ARG A 134 -18.97 -7.52 -10.00
C ARG A 134 -18.35 -7.63 -8.61
N LEU A 135 -18.79 -8.61 -7.81
CA LEU A 135 -18.26 -8.82 -6.46
C LEU A 135 -16.79 -9.23 -6.45
N THR A 136 -16.40 -10.13 -7.36
CA THR A 136 -15.01 -10.59 -7.50
C THR A 136 -14.08 -9.44 -7.90
N LEU A 137 -14.54 -8.52 -8.75
CA LEU A 137 -13.78 -7.33 -9.12
C LEU A 137 -13.50 -6.44 -7.89
N LEU A 138 -14.52 -6.16 -7.06
CA LEU A 138 -14.36 -5.38 -5.83
C LEU A 138 -13.38 -6.04 -4.86
N LEU A 139 -13.48 -7.36 -4.68
CA LEU A 139 -12.58 -8.12 -3.82
C LEU A 139 -11.14 -8.08 -4.33
N ARG A 140 -10.92 -8.24 -5.64
CA ARG A 140 -9.58 -8.13 -6.24
C ARG A 140 -9.02 -6.72 -6.04
N GLN A 141 -9.78 -5.67 -6.28
CA GLN A 141 -9.35 -4.29 -6.06
C GLN A 141 -8.97 -4.04 -4.60
N GLY A 142 -9.82 -4.44 -3.66
CA GLY A 142 -9.53 -4.33 -2.23
C GLY A 142 -8.28 -5.11 -1.83
N LEU A 143 -8.10 -6.34 -2.32
CA LEU A 143 -6.91 -7.14 -2.00
C LEU A 143 -5.63 -6.60 -2.64
N LEU A 144 -5.71 -5.86 -3.75
CA LEU A 144 -4.55 -5.26 -4.42
C LEU A 144 -4.13 -3.93 -3.78
N GLN A 145 -5.09 -3.04 -3.51
CA GLN A 145 -4.81 -1.65 -3.10
C GLN A 145 -4.26 -1.54 -1.67
N VAL A 146 -4.62 -2.46 -0.79
CA VAL A 146 -4.27 -2.38 0.63
C VAL A 146 -2.78 -2.62 0.90
N MET A 147 -2.04 -3.13 -0.09
CA MET A 147 -0.61 -3.43 0.05
C MET A 147 0.31 -2.33 -0.49
N GLU A 148 -0.21 -1.24 -1.05
CA GLU A 148 0.63 -0.12 -1.49
C GLU A 148 1.30 0.52 -0.28
N GLU A 149 2.65 0.48 -0.25
CA GLU A 149 3.45 1.13 0.78
C GLU A 149 3.24 2.63 0.71
N SER A 150 2.34 3.13 1.56
CA SER A 150 2.09 4.56 1.68
C SER A 150 3.32 5.32 2.17
N ALA A 151 4.27 4.64 2.82
CA ALA A 151 5.60 5.14 3.12
C ALA A 151 6.68 4.05 3.11
N ILE A 152 7.88 4.42 2.68
CA ILE A 152 9.07 3.57 2.61
C ILE A 152 10.20 4.26 3.39
N GLN A 153 10.80 3.55 4.35
CA GLN A 153 11.98 4.05 5.04
C GLN A 153 13.21 3.91 4.13
N LEU A 154 13.91 5.02 3.91
CA LEU A 154 15.14 5.08 3.17
C LEU A 154 16.33 4.99 4.15
N PRO A 155 17.13 3.92 4.10
CA PRO A 155 18.23 3.73 5.04
C PRO A 155 19.28 4.82 4.86
N LEU A 156 19.59 5.53 5.95
CA LEU A 156 20.66 6.51 6.00
C LEU A 156 22.01 5.81 6.19
N THR A 157 22.83 5.78 5.15
CA THR A 157 24.18 5.22 5.22
C THR A 157 25.18 6.34 5.48
N GLN A 158 25.87 6.30 6.63
CA GLN A 158 26.91 7.27 6.94
C GLN A 158 28.12 7.08 6.02
N ARG A 159 28.51 8.15 5.30
CA ARG A 159 29.66 8.14 4.38
C ARG A 159 30.87 8.86 4.96
N SER A 160 30.65 9.94 5.70
CA SER A 160 31.69 10.67 6.43
C SER A 160 31.09 11.36 7.66
N HIS A 161 31.91 12.05 8.45
CA HIS A 161 31.42 12.80 9.61
C HIS A 161 30.37 13.83 9.17
N GLY A 162 29.18 13.78 9.78
CA GLY A 162 28.05 14.65 9.44
C GLY A 162 27.33 14.36 8.11
N LEU A 163 27.82 13.43 7.27
CA LEU A 163 27.27 13.13 5.95
C LEU A 163 26.62 11.74 5.88
N ASN A 164 25.33 11.71 5.63
CA ASN A 164 24.56 10.50 5.35
C ASN A 164 24.07 10.50 3.91
N VAL A 165 23.96 9.31 3.32
CA VAL A 165 23.40 9.12 1.98
C VAL A 165 22.21 8.17 2.05
N ALA A 166 21.12 8.53 1.38
CA ALA A 166 19.96 7.69 1.19
C ALA A 166 19.64 7.56 -0.30
N THR A 167 19.61 6.32 -0.77
CA THR A 167 19.32 6.00 -2.18
C THR A 167 17.87 5.62 -2.32
N VAL A 168 17.16 6.19 -3.30
CA VAL A 168 15.80 5.71 -3.60
C VAL A 168 15.86 4.42 -4.43
N PRO A 169 14.99 3.43 -4.17
CA PRO A 169 14.94 2.19 -4.95
C PRO A 169 14.68 2.43 -6.44
N GLU A 170 13.76 3.36 -6.75
CA GLU A 170 13.38 3.73 -8.11
C GLU A 170 13.39 5.24 -8.28
N SER A 171 13.93 5.72 -9.41
CA SER A 171 14.02 7.16 -9.71
C SER A 171 12.66 7.84 -9.86
N SER A 172 11.63 7.11 -10.32
CA SER A 172 10.24 7.55 -10.36
C SER A 172 9.72 8.00 -9.00
N MET A 173 10.22 7.42 -7.90
CA MET A 173 9.79 7.78 -6.55
C MET A 173 10.07 9.23 -6.20
N VAL A 174 11.13 9.84 -6.75
CA VAL A 174 11.43 11.27 -6.51
C VAL A 174 10.28 12.16 -7.00
N ARG A 175 9.56 11.72 -8.04
CA ARG A 175 8.38 12.41 -8.56
C ARG A 175 7.13 12.09 -7.76
N GLU A 176 6.89 10.79 -7.54
CA GLU A 176 5.65 10.25 -6.97
C GLU A 176 5.52 10.37 -5.43
N PHE A 177 6.63 10.57 -4.70
CA PHE A 177 6.64 10.54 -3.23
C PHE A 177 7.06 11.89 -2.66
N GLY A 178 6.42 12.34 -1.58
CA GLY A 178 6.97 13.31 -0.65
C GLY A 178 8.09 12.69 0.19
N PHE A 179 8.96 13.51 0.76
CA PHE A 179 10.08 13.02 1.57
C PHE A 179 10.06 13.72 2.92
N VAL A 180 10.15 12.93 3.98
CA VAL A 180 10.08 13.40 5.36
C VAL A 180 11.28 12.89 6.14
N LEU A 181 11.92 13.81 6.87
CA LEU A 181 12.99 13.51 7.81
C LEU A 181 12.43 13.58 9.23
N ALA A 182 12.44 12.44 9.93
CA ALA A 182 12.10 12.35 11.34
C ALA A 182 13.38 12.46 12.17
N VAL A 183 13.42 13.39 13.12
CA VAL A 183 14.63 13.74 13.87
C VAL A 183 14.33 13.71 15.36
N LYS A 184 15.16 12.99 16.12
CA LYS A 184 15.16 12.99 17.57
C LYS A 184 16.50 13.46 18.09
N THR A 185 16.48 14.34 19.08
CA THR A 185 17.69 14.86 19.75
C THR A 185 17.38 15.10 21.22
N SER A 186 18.41 15.40 22.03
CA SER A 186 18.24 15.87 23.41
C SER A 186 17.93 17.37 23.52
N VAL A 187 17.83 18.08 22.39
CA VAL A 187 17.53 19.53 22.33
C VAL A 187 16.02 19.75 22.42
N PRO A 188 15.54 20.81 23.10
CA PRO A 188 14.12 21.16 23.12
C PRO A 188 13.52 21.32 21.71
N THR A 189 12.30 20.81 21.52
CA THR A 189 11.59 20.77 20.22
C THR A 189 11.51 22.12 19.51
N GLU A 190 11.23 23.21 20.24
CA GLU A 190 11.14 24.57 19.67
C GLU A 190 12.47 25.05 19.08
N ALA A 191 13.57 24.82 19.80
CA ALA A 191 14.91 25.14 19.35
C ALA A 191 15.31 24.25 18.16
N LEU A 192 14.94 22.95 18.20
CA LEU A 192 15.19 22.03 17.09
C LEU A 192 14.48 22.49 15.81
N LYS A 193 13.19 22.84 15.89
CA LYS A 193 12.41 23.32 14.72
C LYS A 193 13.00 24.57 14.07
N THR A 194 13.67 25.42 14.85
CA THR A 194 14.25 26.67 14.38
C THR A 194 15.68 26.50 13.84
N HIS A 195 16.54 25.75 14.55
CA HIS A 195 17.95 25.65 14.21
C HIS A 195 18.28 24.51 13.26
N PHE A 196 17.54 23.40 13.32
CA PHE A 196 17.83 22.21 12.53
C PHE A 196 17.69 22.46 11.02
N PRO A 197 16.61 23.10 10.50
CA PRO A 197 16.48 23.38 9.07
C PRO A 197 17.63 24.23 8.49
N ALA A 198 18.22 25.11 9.30
CA ALA A 198 19.33 25.96 8.86
C ALA A 198 20.69 25.22 8.83
N GLN A 199 20.86 24.18 9.66
CA GLN A 199 22.12 23.45 9.80
C GLN A 199 22.14 22.12 9.02
N MET A 200 20.96 21.59 8.68
CA MET A 200 20.82 20.41 7.85
C MET A 200 20.73 20.83 6.37
N LYS A 201 21.68 20.35 5.56
CA LYS A 201 21.67 20.52 4.11
C LYS A 201 21.29 19.20 3.46
N VAL A 202 20.20 19.21 2.69
CA VAL A 202 19.81 18.06 1.87
C VAL A 202 19.97 18.42 0.39
N ALA A 203 20.62 17.56 -0.39
CA ALA A 203 20.89 17.81 -1.81
C ALA A 203 21.20 16.52 -2.58
N PRO A 204 21.29 16.56 -3.92
CA PRO A 204 21.88 15.47 -4.68
C PRO A 204 23.30 15.18 -4.22
N VAL A 205 23.68 13.89 -4.19
CA VAL A 205 25.05 13.47 -3.80
C VAL A 205 26.13 14.17 -4.62
N THR A 206 25.83 14.50 -5.88
CA THR A 206 26.74 15.20 -6.79
C THR A 206 26.98 16.67 -6.44
N LYS A 207 26.06 17.32 -5.72
CA LYS A 207 26.10 18.77 -5.43
C LYS A 207 26.41 19.11 -3.98
N ILE A 208 26.24 18.17 -3.05
CA ILE A 208 26.35 18.44 -1.61
C ILE A 208 27.69 19.07 -1.21
N ARG A 209 28.80 18.63 -1.82
CA ARG A 209 30.15 19.16 -1.52
C ARG A 209 30.25 20.64 -1.86
N ASP A 210 29.78 21.02 -3.04
CA ASP A 210 29.82 22.41 -3.52
C ASP A 210 28.92 23.29 -2.66
N LEU A 211 27.73 22.82 -2.29
CA LEU A 211 26.81 23.55 -1.42
C LEU A 211 27.37 23.79 -0.02
N VAL A 212 28.13 22.83 0.53
CA VAL A 212 28.81 22.99 1.81
C VAL A 212 29.94 24.00 1.70
N GLN A 213 30.80 23.88 0.68
CA GLN A 213 31.95 24.77 0.48
C GLN A 213 31.55 26.22 0.18
N LEU A 214 30.55 26.41 -0.68
CA LEU A 214 30.06 27.72 -1.10
C LEU A 214 29.00 28.31 -0.16
N GLN A 215 28.70 27.62 0.96
CA GLN A 215 27.67 28.01 1.93
C GLN A 215 26.28 28.24 1.30
N LEU A 216 26.00 27.58 0.17
CA LEU A 216 24.71 27.69 -0.52
C LEU A 216 23.62 26.87 0.20
N PRO A 217 22.34 27.28 0.09
CA PRO A 217 21.22 26.53 0.64
C PRO A 217 21.02 25.21 -0.11
N GLY A 218 20.58 24.17 0.61
CA GLY A 218 20.10 22.93 0.01
C GLY A 218 18.59 22.96 -0.22
N LEU A 219 17.99 21.78 -0.37
CA LEU A 219 16.53 21.60 -0.33
C LEU A 219 16.00 22.10 1.02
N ALA A 220 14.96 22.93 0.96
CA ALA A 220 14.38 23.50 2.16
C ALA A 220 13.64 22.41 2.96
N LEU A 221 13.81 22.46 4.29
CA LEU A 221 13.12 21.60 5.24
C LEU A 221 12.02 22.40 5.93
N LYS A 222 10.77 21.96 5.79
CA LYS A 222 9.60 22.58 6.41
C LYS A 222 9.19 21.77 7.63
N ALA A 223 9.20 22.40 8.81
CA ALA A 223 8.76 21.75 10.04
C ALA A 223 7.27 21.42 9.99
N MET A 224 6.92 20.18 10.33
CA MET A 224 5.54 19.71 10.37
C MET A 224 4.96 19.83 11.79
N PRO A 225 3.63 20.02 11.95
CA PRO A 225 3.00 20.08 13.26
C PRO A 225 3.00 18.72 13.99
N GLY A 226 3.04 17.61 13.24
CA GLY A 226 3.07 16.25 13.77
C GLY A 226 3.55 15.25 12.71
N ALA A 227 3.57 13.96 13.07
CA ALA A 227 3.93 12.90 12.13
C ALA A 227 2.85 12.76 11.03
N PRO A 228 3.25 12.59 9.75
CA PRO A 228 2.35 12.09 8.71
C PRO A 228 1.69 10.77 9.15
N PRO A 229 0.41 10.54 8.80
CA PRO A 229 -0.30 9.32 9.19
C PRO A 229 0.26 8.04 8.56
N GLN A 230 1.05 8.17 7.49
CA GLN A 230 1.68 7.05 6.78
C GLN A 230 2.94 6.50 7.46
N ILE A 231 3.56 7.26 8.38
CA ILE A 231 4.80 6.84 9.06
C ILE A 231 4.56 6.58 10.55
N PRO A 232 5.34 5.66 11.17
CA PRO A 232 5.23 5.38 12.60
C PRO A 232 5.45 6.65 13.45
N TRP A 233 4.54 6.91 14.39
CA TRP A 233 4.75 7.97 15.36
C TRP A 233 5.74 7.52 16.45
N HIS A 234 6.82 8.27 16.61
CA HIS A 234 7.77 8.09 17.71
C HIS A 234 7.75 9.29 18.67
N ALA A 235 7.62 9.02 19.96
CA ALA A 235 7.66 10.05 21.00
C ALA A 235 9.03 10.76 21.01
N GLY A 236 9.00 12.09 21.00
CA GLY A 236 10.21 12.94 21.01
C GLY A 236 10.85 13.14 19.63
N TYR A 237 10.21 12.70 18.54
CA TYR A 237 10.64 13.04 17.19
C TYR A 237 9.95 14.32 16.69
N SER A 238 10.69 15.11 15.93
CA SER A 238 10.18 16.22 15.12
C SER A 238 10.29 15.84 13.64
N TYR A 239 9.30 16.24 12.85
CA TYR A 239 9.18 15.83 11.45
C TYR A 239 9.38 17.05 10.55
N PHE A 240 10.15 16.87 9.48
CA PHE A 240 10.46 17.91 8.51
C PHE A 240 10.21 17.39 7.10
N GLU A 241 9.37 18.06 6.34
CA GLU A 241 9.09 17.75 4.94
C GLU A 241 10.08 18.48 4.03
N LEU A 242 10.56 17.80 2.98
CA LEU A 242 11.41 18.40 1.97
C LEU A 242 10.56 19.17 0.95
N ASP A 243 10.96 20.42 0.67
CA ASP A 243 10.32 21.21 -0.38
C ASP A 243 10.77 20.76 -1.77
N LYS A 244 9.80 20.39 -2.61
CA LYS A 244 10.03 20.01 -4.01
C LYS A 244 10.16 21.21 -4.95
N ASN A 245 9.79 22.41 -4.51
CA ASN A 245 9.73 23.61 -5.36
C ASN A 245 11.10 24.30 -5.51
N SER A 246 12.11 23.58 -5.99
CA SER A 246 13.44 24.16 -6.24
C SER A 246 14.10 23.59 -7.49
N GLU A 247 14.99 24.36 -8.12
CA GLU A 247 15.79 23.87 -9.26
C GLU A 247 16.64 22.66 -8.88
N LEU A 248 17.12 22.62 -7.62
CA LEU A 248 17.87 21.50 -7.08
C LEU A 248 17.06 20.19 -7.06
N TRP A 249 15.73 20.28 -6.99
CA TRP A 249 14.85 19.11 -7.08
C TRP A 249 14.88 18.46 -8.46
N GLN A 250 15.00 19.25 -9.53
CA GLN A 250 15.10 18.72 -10.89
C GLN A 250 16.37 17.88 -11.08
N GLU A 251 17.46 18.25 -10.40
CA GLU A 251 18.67 17.44 -10.38
C GLU A 251 18.51 16.17 -9.54
N MET A 252 17.76 16.23 -8.43
CA MET A 252 17.44 15.05 -7.62
C MET A 252 16.71 13.97 -8.42
N GLU A 253 15.76 14.35 -9.28
CA GLU A 253 15.03 13.40 -10.14
C GLU A 253 15.95 12.59 -11.05
N ARG A 254 17.10 13.14 -11.45
CA ARG A 254 18.10 12.45 -12.27
C ARG A 254 19.08 11.62 -11.44
N SER A 255 19.38 12.07 -10.22
CA SER A 255 20.37 11.45 -9.34
C SER A 255 19.86 10.20 -8.63
N GLY A 256 18.62 10.21 -8.12
CA GLY A 256 18.07 9.12 -7.31
C GLY A 256 18.76 8.88 -5.95
N ALA A 257 19.61 9.80 -5.47
CA ALA A 257 20.27 9.65 -4.18
C ALA A 257 20.37 11.00 -3.44
N PHE A 258 19.91 11.01 -2.19
CA PHE A 258 19.96 12.15 -1.29
C PHE A 258 21.24 12.10 -0.46
N ALA A 259 21.93 13.24 -0.38
CA ALA A 259 22.97 13.48 0.60
C ALA A 259 22.44 14.44 1.67
N LEU A 260 22.59 14.06 2.93
CA LEU A 260 22.20 14.82 4.10
C LEU A 260 23.46 15.18 4.86
N ASN A 261 23.82 16.46 4.86
CA ASN A 261 24.99 16.99 5.56
C ASN A 261 24.57 17.89 6.72
N LEU A 262 24.94 17.51 7.93
CA LEU A 262 24.69 18.27 9.14
C LEU A 262 25.93 19.06 9.55
N ALA A 263 25.81 20.39 9.61
CA ALA A 263 26.93 21.28 9.94
C ALA A 263 27.16 21.51 11.45
N GLY A 264 26.25 21.03 12.31
CA GLY A 264 26.31 21.23 13.76
C GLY A 264 26.24 19.93 14.56
N GLU A 265 26.53 20.01 15.86
CA GLU A 265 26.40 18.88 16.77
C GLU A 265 25.04 18.93 17.48
N PHE A 266 24.26 17.87 17.31
CA PHE A 266 23.02 17.67 18.03
C PHE A 266 23.19 16.45 18.96
N PRO A 267 23.22 16.63 20.28
CA PRO A 267 23.41 15.53 21.22
C PRO A 267 22.26 14.52 21.11
N GLY A 268 22.60 13.23 21.06
CA GLY A 268 21.63 12.15 20.94
C GLY A 268 20.88 12.13 19.60
N LEU A 269 21.47 12.66 18.53
CA LEU A 269 20.86 12.69 17.21
C LEU A 269 20.53 11.27 16.71
N ASN A 270 19.26 11.07 16.42
CA ASN A 270 18.76 9.95 15.63
C ASN A 270 17.90 10.51 14.49
N MET A 271 18.09 9.97 13.29
CA MET A 271 17.41 10.42 12.08
C MET A 271 16.86 9.23 11.32
N GLU A 272 15.65 9.39 10.80
CA GLU A 272 15.02 8.45 9.90
C GLU A 272 14.52 9.23 8.69
N PHE A 273 14.77 8.68 7.49
CA PHE A 273 14.36 9.31 6.25
C PHE A 273 13.29 8.45 5.59
N TRP A 274 12.18 9.07 5.22
CA TRP A 274 10.99 8.38 4.73
C TRP A 274 10.55 8.99 3.40
N ALA A 275 10.23 8.13 2.43
CA ALA A 275 9.50 8.50 1.22
C ALA A 275 8.03 8.16 1.43
N ILE A 276 7.12 9.12 1.30
CA ILE A 276 5.68 8.97 1.53
C ILE A 276 4.96 9.21 0.20
N ARG A 277 4.15 8.25 -0.27
CA ARG A 277 3.44 8.40 -1.54
C ARG A 277 2.50 9.61 -1.43
N SER A 278 2.66 10.60 -2.31
CA SER A 278 1.79 11.78 -2.28
C SER A 278 0.39 11.33 -2.69
N GLN A 279 -0.61 11.57 -1.84
CA GLN A 279 -1.99 11.51 -2.28
C GLN A 279 -2.15 12.66 -3.27
N SER A 280 -2.29 12.34 -4.55
CA SER A 280 -2.79 13.29 -5.53
C SER A 280 -4.16 13.76 -5.03
N GLU A 281 -4.26 15.05 -4.69
CA GLU A 281 -5.54 15.76 -4.56
C GLU A 281 -6.36 15.65 -5.85
#